data_AF-A0A7S4WHB6-F1
#
_entry.id   AF-A0A7S4WHB6-F1
#
_cell.length_a   1.000
_cell.length_b   1.000
_cell.length_c   1.000
_cell.angle_alpha   90.00
_cell.angle_beta   90.00
_cell.angle_gamma   90.00
#
_symmetry.space_group_name_H-M   'P 1'
#
loop_
_entity.id
_entity.type
_entity.pdbx_description
1 polymer ?
#
loop_
_entity_poly.entity_id
_entity_poly.type
_entity_poly.pdbx_seq_one_letter_code
_entity_poly.pdbx_strand_id
1 'polypeptide(L)'
;MQATRRLLSQTGVTSQVPPRGTLDVLKSAGNACLSLLSQQNRDSFLDSLNSGIIRPEVLGQSEMGMAKILALHNDLSSPLFSKYKFEVTEFTEGVKPALCRFHEVQSLLQTKVGDEKKEGNKGDDIKDEQLEREQKALRDFLAMDISNMESGGMASIAEAVGMRLNWTEEAKEDPESLAGQLMSMLTDEYFKIVELTANASFMRDGRFRYVDGSAEINNVALLSARALEIPNSTDDAEETISPIDEDRPMKDESLDGPLKKSTQSDMPVGVQMEVLYDVKMTYEHTDVGGKEAENVGDGEELTRTSILVAVFEAWLHGDPDGNDSLRWKLAVVRPAWEFPLINQYS
;
A
#
# COMPACT_ATOMS: atom_id res chain seq x y z
N MET A 1 -17.37 -5.26 -1.90
CA MET A 1 -17.12 -3.83 -1.52
C MET A 1 -17.02 -3.49 -0.02
N GLN A 2 -17.78 -4.07 0.92
CA GLN A 2 -17.54 -3.84 2.36
C GLN A 2 -16.14 -4.30 2.82
N ALA A 3 -15.53 -5.25 2.10
CA ALA A 3 -14.20 -5.80 2.36
C ALA A 3 -13.04 -4.80 2.14
N THR A 4 -13.15 -3.88 1.18
CA THR A 4 -12.07 -2.91 0.86
C THR A 4 -12.01 -1.78 1.89
N ARG A 5 -13.18 -1.31 2.34
CA ARG A 5 -13.27 -0.38 3.48
C ARG A 5 -12.77 -1.06 4.75
N ARG A 6 -13.11 -2.34 4.92
CA ARG A 6 -12.57 -3.19 5.98
C ARG A 6 -11.05 -3.24 5.89
N LEU A 7 -10.38 -3.74 4.86
CA LEU A 7 -8.91 -3.85 4.94
C LEU A 7 -8.14 -2.53 5.15
N LEU A 8 -8.52 -1.44 4.48
CA LEU A 8 -7.81 -0.15 4.65
C LEU A 8 -8.22 0.59 5.93
N SER A 9 -9.44 0.39 6.47
CA SER A 9 -9.77 0.85 7.82
C SER A 9 -9.26 -0.10 8.92
N GLN A 10 -9.10 -1.39 8.62
CA GLN A 10 -8.73 -2.48 9.53
C GLN A 10 -7.23 -2.73 9.56
N THR A 11 -6.41 -2.04 8.76
CA THR A 11 -4.94 -2.16 8.80
C THR A 11 -4.29 -1.07 9.66
N GLY A 12 -5.06 -0.10 10.16
CA GLY A 12 -4.52 0.99 10.99
C GLY A 12 -3.48 1.86 10.27
N VAL A 13 -3.31 1.69 8.96
CA VAL A 13 -2.37 2.46 8.16
C VAL A 13 -2.89 3.89 8.12
N THR A 14 -2.10 4.81 8.69
CA THR A 14 -2.29 6.27 8.60
C THR A 14 -1.99 6.73 7.18
N SER A 15 -2.88 6.32 6.27
CA SER A 15 -2.92 6.70 4.86
C SER A 15 -3.12 8.21 4.76
N GLN A 16 -2.19 8.92 4.13
CA GLN A 16 -2.26 10.39 3.99
C GLN A 16 -3.53 10.81 3.25
N VAL A 17 -3.93 10.00 2.26
CA VAL A 17 -5.18 10.15 1.51
C VAL A 17 -6.16 9.07 1.99
N PRO A 18 -7.35 9.41 2.53
CA PRO A 18 -8.26 8.39 3.08
C PRO A 18 -8.66 7.38 2.00
N PRO A 19 -8.82 6.08 2.31
CA PRO A 19 -9.11 5.05 1.32
C PRO A 19 -10.45 5.30 0.61
N ARG A 20 -10.54 4.96 -0.68
CA ARG A 20 -11.71 5.27 -1.49
C ARG A 20 -12.87 4.33 -1.19
N GLY A 21 -14.03 4.89 -0.83
CA GLY A 21 -15.28 4.15 -0.71
C GLY A 21 -16.03 4.02 -2.04
N THR A 22 -16.99 3.10 -2.09
CA THR A 22 -17.94 2.94 -3.20
C THR A 22 -18.65 4.25 -3.56
N LEU A 23 -19.09 4.99 -2.54
CA LEU A 23 -19.78 6.26 -2.74
C LEU A 23 -18.84 7.31 -3.33
N ASP A 24 -17.56 7.30 -2.97
CA ASP A 24 -16.58 8.23 -3.52
C ASP A 24 -16.30 7.91 -4.99
N VAL A 25 -16.22 6.62 -5.36
CA VAL A 25 -16.14 6.19 -6.78
C VAL A 25 -17.35 6.71 -7.55
N LEU A 26 -18.57 6.49 -7.06
CA LEU A 26 -19.80 6.94 -7.73
C LEU A 26 -19.88 8.46 -7.84
N LYS A 27 -19.52 9.19 -6.78
CA LYS A 27 -19.49 10.65 -6.78
C LYS A 27 -18.50 11.18 -7.81
N SER A 28 -17.31 10.60 -7.86
CA SER A 28 -16.27 10.99 -8.82
C SER A 28 -16.68 10.66 -10.25
N ALA A 29 -17.30 9.49 -10.47
CA ALA A 29 -17.85 9.11 -11.77
C ALA A 29 -18.98 10.08 -12.22
N GLY A 30 -19.86 10.48 -11.32
CA GLY A 30 -20.90 11.48 -11.58
C GLY A 30 -20.32 12.83 -11.96
N ASN A 31 -19.29 13.30 -11.25
CA ASN A 31 -18.56 14.51 -11.60
C ASN A 31 -17.90 14.41 -12.99
N ALA A 32 -17.31 13.26 -13.31
CA ALA A 32 -16.76 12.99 -14.65
C ALA A 32 -17.83 13.10 -15.74
N CYS A 33 -19.01 12.51 -15.54
CA CYS A 33 -20.11 12.61 -16.50
C CYS A 33 -20.50 14.07 -16.80
N LEU A 34 -20.52 14.92 -15.78
CA LEU A 34 -20.80 16.35 -15.95
C LEU A 34 -19.63 17.07 -16.65
N SER A 35 -18.38 16.73 -16.30
CA SER A 35 -17.20 17.36 -16.91
C SER A 35 -17.07 17.03 -18.40
N LEU A 36 -17.48 15.82 -18.80
CA LEU A 36 -17.54 15.34 -20.19
C LEU A 36 -18.60 16.04 -21.05
N LEU A 37 -19.42 16.94 -20.50
CA LEU A 37 -20.27 17.82 -21.33
C LEU A 37 -19.42 18.85 -22.09
N SER A 38 -18.23 19.20 -21.58
CA SER A 38 -17.30 20.07 -22.28
C SER A 38 -16.53 19.31 -23.38
N GLN A 39 -16.16 20.01 -24.46
CA GLN A 39 -15.35 19.39 -25.53
C GLN A 39 -13.93 19.06 -25.04
N GLN A 40 -13.28 19.99 -24.34
CA GLN A 40 -11.91 19.83 -23.85
C GLN A 40 -11.75 18.58 -22.95
N ASN A 41 -12.68 18.34 -22.01
CA ASN A 41 -12.58 17.16 -21.15
C ASN A 41 -12.87 15.86 -21.90
N ARG A 42 -13.73 15.88 -22.93
CA ARG A 42 -13.95 14.72 -23.80
C ARG A 42 -12.70 14.37 -24.58
N ASP A 43 -12.02 15.36 -25.14
CA ASP A 43 -10.79 15.15 -25.89
C ASP A 43 -9.71 14.58 -24.96
N SER A 44 -9.54 15.15 -23.75
CA SER A 44 -8.63 14.63 -22.71
C SER A 44 -8.97 13.19 -22.28
N PHE A 45 -10.26 12.85 -22.15
CA PHE A 45 -10.68 11.48 -21.85
C PHE A 45 -10.32 10.51 -22.98
N LEU A 46 -10.58 10.89 -24.23
CA LEU A 46 -10.22 10.08 -25.40
C LEU A 46 -8.71 9.91 -25.52
N ASP A 47 -7.94 10.95 -25.24
CA ASP A 47 -6.46 10.89 -25.22
C ASP A 47 -5.96 9.93 -24.14
N SER A 48 -6.58 9.95 -22.95
CA SER A 48 -6.27 9.03 -21.86
C SER A 48 -6.61 7.57 -22.19
N LEU A 49 -7.65 7.33 -22.99
CA LEU A 49 -8.00 6.01 -23.50
C LEU A 49 -7.04 5.53 -24.60
N ASN A 50 -6.72 6.41 -25.56
CA ASN A 50 -5.88 6.08 -26.70
C ASN A 50 -4.41 5.86 -26.31
N SER A 51 -3.94 6.58 -25.30
CA SER A 51 -2.60 6.40 -24.71
C SER A 51 -2.48 5.17 -23.81
N GLY A 52 -3.59 4.50 -23.49
CA GLY A 52 -3.61 3.33 -22.62
C GLY A 52 -3.41 3.63 -21.13
N ILE A 53 -3.48 4.90 -20.70
CA ILE A 53 -3.47 5.28 -19.28
C ILE A 53 -4.72 4.74 -18.59
N ILE A 54 -5.88 4.96 -19.22
CA ILE A 54 -7.14 4.33 -18.84
C ILE A 54 -7.32 3.11 -19.73
N ARG A 55 -7.42 1.93 -19.12
CA ARG A 55 -7.57 0.63 -19.81
C ARG A 55 -8.96 0.05 -19.58
N PRO A 56 -9.96 0.37 -20.43
CA PRO A 56 -11.34 -0.10 -20.24
C PRO A 56 -11.46 -1.61 -20.21
N GLU A 57 -10.61 -2.33 -20.93
CA GLU A 57 -10.59 -3.79 -21.00
C GLU A 57 -10.20 -4.42 -19.66
N VAL A 58 -9.44 -3.71 -18.82
CA VAL A 58 -9.08 -4.15 -17.47
C VAL A 58 -10.10 -3.63 -16.47
N LEU A 59 -10.33 -2.31 -16.45
CA LEU A 59 -11.21 -1.66 -15.48
C LEU A 59 -12.66 -2.13 -15.61
N GLY A 60 -13.11 -2.38 -16.84
CA GLY A 60 -14.44 -2.88 -17.18
C GLY A 60 -14.77 -4.25 -16.57
N GLN A 61 -13.76 -5.03 -16.18
CA GLN A 61 -13.94 -6.33 -15.53
C GLN A 61 -14.21 -6.23 -14.02
N SER A 62 -14.08 -5.03 -13.43
CA SER A 62 -14.42 -4.83 -12.02
C SER A 62 -15.94 -4.77 -11.80
N GLU A 63 -16.38 -5.03 -10.57
CA GLU A 63 -17.80 -4.90 -10.15
C GLU A 63 -18.41 -3.53 -10.47
N MET A 64 -17.58 -2.48 -10.64
CA MET A 64 -17.99 -1.11 -10.93
C MET A 64 -17.29 -0.56 -12.18
N GLY A 65 -17.07 -1.39 -13.20
CA GLY A 65 -16.15 -1.08 -14.30
C GLY A 65 -16.29 0.31 -14.92
N MET A 66 -17.49 0.66 -15.40
CA MET A 66 -17.70 2.00 -15.99
C MET A 66 -17.52 3.13 -14.98
N ALA A 67 -17.98 2.96 -13.74
CA ALA A 67 -17.81 3.96 -12.71
C ALA A 67 -16.33 4.15 -12.35
N LYS A 68 -15.52 3.09 -12.32
CA LYS A 68 -14.07 3.19 -12.11
C LYS A 68 -13.36 3.91 -13.25
N ILE A 69 -13.73 3.63 -14.51
CA ILE A 69 -13.19 4.34 -15.69
C ILE A 69 -13.43 5.84 -15.58
N LEU A 70 -14.67 6.24 -15.29
CA LEU A 70 -15.06 7.64 -15.16
C LEU A 70 -14.43 8.29 -13.93
N ALA A 71 -14.40 7.58 -12.81
CA ALA A 71 -13.78 8.04 -11.58
C ALA A 71 -12.28 8.29 -11.78
N LEU A 72 -11.56 7.39 -12.46
CA LEU A 72 -10.15 7.57 -12.79
C LEU A 72 -9.92 8.77 -13.73
N HIS A 73 -10.81 9.00 -14.70
CA HIS A 73 -10.72 10.20 -15.54
C HIS A 73 -10.88 11.49 -14.72
N ASN A 74 -11.88 11.54 -13.82
CA ASN A 74 -12.08 12.67 -12.93
C ASN A 74 -10.86 12.92 -12.03
N ASP A 75 -10.30 11.84 -11.49
CA ASP A 75 -9.11 11.83 -10.64
C ASP A 75 -7.91 12.43 -11.38
N LEU A 76 -7.59 11.93 -12.57
CA LEU A 76 -6.49 12.43 -13.42
C LEU A 76 -6.70 13.88 -13.88
N SER A 77 -7.95 14.33 -13.95
CA SER A 77 -8.31 15.72 -14.26
C SER A 77 -8.15 16.67 -13.07
N SER A 78 -7.67 16.19 -11.92
CA SER A 78 -7.41 17.02 -10.75
C SER A 78 -6.41 18.15 -11.09
N PRO A 79 -6.75 19.42 -10.79
CA PRO A 79 -5.84 20.55 -11.03
C PRO A 79 -4.57 20.47 -10.19
N LEU A 80 -4.54 19.65 -9.14
CA LEU A 80 -3.36 19.44 -8.31
C LEU A 80 -2.23 18.75 -9.09
N PHE A 81 -2.56 17.81 -9.98
CA PHE A 81 -1.54 17.15 -10.81
C PHE A 81 -0.88 18.12 -11.78
N SER A 82 -1.67 18.97 -12.44
CA SER A 82 -1.13 19.96 -13.36
C SER A 82 -0.39 21.09 -12.63
N LYS A 83 -0.87 21.53 -11.45
CA LYS A 83 -0.18 22.52 -10.59
C LYS A 83 1.25 22.08 -10.26
N TYR A 84 1.45 20.80 -9.94
CA TYR A 84 2.75 20.24 -9.54
C TYR A 84 3.46 19.42 -10.63
N LYS A 85 3.03 19.56 -11.90
CA LYS A 85 3.66 18.92 -13.07
C LYS A 85 3.83 17.40 -12.91
N PHE A 86 2.84 16.74 -12.33
CA PHE A 86 2.86 15.28 -12.21
C PHE A 86 2.57 14.64 -13.58
N GLU A 87 3.48 13.78 -14.04
CA GLU A 87 3.34 13.03 -15.28
C GLU A 87 2.93 11.58 -14.99
N VAL A 88 1.68 11.24 -15.29
CA VAL A 88 1.12 9.90 -15.03
C VAL A 88 1.84 8.81 -15.81
N THR A 89 2.33 9.11 -17.01
CA THR A 89 3.06 8.16 -17.85
C THR A 89 4.37 7.75 -17.21
N GLU A 90 5.16 8.71 -16.72
CA GLU A 90 6.41 8.46 -15.98
C GLU A 90 6.17 7.59 -14.75
N PHE A 91 5.12 7.90 -13.98
CA PHE A 91 4.70 7.06 -12.86
C PHE A 91 4.41 5.62 -13.31
N THR A 92 3.55 5.43 -14.32
CA THR A 92 3.17 4.09 -14.78
C THR A 92 4.36 3.28 -15.33
N GLU A 93 5.33 3.93 -15.96
CA GLU A 93 6.57 3.29 -16.44
C GLU A 93 7.47 2.86 -15.27
N GLY A 94 7.54 3.66 -14.20
CA GLY A 94 8.31 3.36 -13.00
C GLY A 94 7.71 2.29 -12.09
N VAL A 95 6.38 2.08 -12.12
CA VAL A 95 5.70 1.13 -11.23
C VAL A 95 6.16 -0.31 -11.44
N LYS A 96 6.34 -0.73 -12.69
CA LYS A 96 6.74 -2.12 -13.01
C LYS A 96 8.08 -2.52 -12.34
N PRO A 97 9.21 -1.81 -12.59
CA PRO A 97 10.47 -2.15 -11.94
C PRO A 97 10.43 -1.97 -10.40
N ALA A 98 9.68 -0.98 -9.89
CA ALA A 98 9.53 -0.79 -8.45
C ALA A 98 8.84 -1.99 -7.77
N LEU A 99 7.75 -2.49 -8.37
CA LEU A 99 7.05 -3.67 -7.86
C LEU A 99 7.89 -4.95 -8.02
N CYS A 100 8.63 -5.12 -9.12
CA CYS A 100 9.58 -6.24 -9.26
C CYS A 100 10.54 -6.25 -8.08
N ARG A 101 11.19 -5.09 -7.82
CA ARG A 101 12.17 -4.98 -6.74
C ARG A 101 11.56 -5.24 -5.36
N PHE A 102 10.36 -4.74 -5.11
CA PHE A 102 9.63 -5.00 -3.87
C PHE A 102 9.42 -6.50 -3.64
N HIS A 103 8.87 -7.22 -4.63
CA HIS A 103 8.58 -8.65 -4.51
C HIS A 103 9.84 -9.50 -4.37
N GLU A 104 10.92 -9.15 -5.09
CA GLU A 104 12.23 -9.79 -4.94
C GLU A 104 12.74 -9.65 -3.50
N VAL A 105 12.88 -8.42 -3.01
CA VAL A 105 13.45 -8.13 -1.69
C VAL A 105 12.60 -8.78 -0.59
N GLN A 106 11.28 -8.68 -0.68
CA GLN A 106 10.36 -9.31 0.26
C GLN A 106 10.53 -10.84 0.27
N SER A 107 10.61 -11.48 -0.89
CA SER A 107 10.72 -12.94 -1.00
C SER A 107 12.09 -13.46 -0.55
N LEU A 108 13.16 -12.72 -0.82
CA LEU A 108 14.50 -13.01 -0.33
C LEU A 108 14.57 -12.92 1.20
N LEU A 109 13.98 -11.89 1.80
CA LEU A 109 13.87 -11.75 3.26
C LEU A 109 13.09 -12.91 3.89
N GLN A 110 11.95 -13.29 3.29
CA GLN A 110 11.16 -14.43 3.76
C GLN A 110 11.95 -15.75 3.67
N THR A 111 12.73 -15.93 2.61
CA THR A 111 13.61 -17.08 2.44
C THR A 111 14.71 -17.11 3.50
N LYS A 112 15.36 -15.97 3.77
CA LYS A 112 16.38 -15.82 4.83
C LYS A 112 15.84 -16.22 6.20
N VAL A 113 14.65 -15.74 6.57
CA VAL A 113 13.97 -16.12 7.81
C VAL A 113 13.72 -17.62 7.89
N GLY A 114 13.37 -18.24 6.76
CA GLY A 114 13.15 -19.68 6.70
C GLY A 114 14.42 -20.51 6.87
N ASP A 115 15.52 -20.06 6.25
CA ASP A 115 16.82 -20.71 6.35
C ASP A 115 17.37 -20.63 7.79
N GLU A 116 17.25 -19.48 8.46
CA GLU A 116 17.66 -19.28 9.86
C GLU A 116 16.89 -20.21 10.83
N LYS A 117 15.58 -20.36 10.63
CA LYS A 117 14.75 -21.27 11.46
C LYS A 117 15.09 -22.75 11.23
N LYS A 118 15.39 -23.14 9.99
CA LYS A 118 15.83 -24.51 9.66
C LYS A 118 17.17 -24.83 10.32
N GLU A 119 18.09 -23.86 10.42
CA GLU A 119 19.37 -24.04 11.11
C GLU A 119 19.22 -24.11 12.63
N GLY A 120 18.37 -23.27 13.23
CA GLY A 120 18.08 -23.31 14.67
C GLY A 120 17.39 -24.60 15.14
N ASN A 121 16.57 -25.23 14.29
CA ASN A 121 15.77 -26.42 14.64
C ASN A 121 16.47 -27.77 14.46
N LYS A 122 17.76 -27.80 14.08
CA LYS A 122 18.51 -29.07 13.99
C LYS A 122 18.77 -29.74 15.36
N GLY A 123 18.24 -29.18 16.46
CA GLY A 123 18.50 -29.62 17.84
C GLY A 123 17.30 -29.95 18.73
N ASP A 124 16.05 -29.60 18.38
CA ASP A 124 14.88 -29.85 19.24
C ASP A 124 13.65 -30.21 18.41
N ASP A 125 12.96 -31.29 18.79
CA ASP A 125 11.61 -31.61 18.33
C ASP A 125 10.69 -30.44 18.69
N ILE A 126 10.45 -29.51 17.76
CA ILE A 126 9.34 -28.56 17.89
C ILE A 126 8.09 -29.41 18.00
N LYS A 127 7.49 -29.41 19.20
CA LYS A 127 6.21 -30.05 19.44
C LYS A 127 5.19 -29.36 18.54
N ASP A 128 4.46 -30.15 17.75
CA ASP A 128 3.36 -29.68 16.87
C ASP A 128 2.42 -28.69 17.59
N GLU A 129 2.27 -28.80 18.91
CA GLU A 129 1.51 -27.88 19.76
C GLU A 129 2.00 -26.42 19.74
N GLN A 130 3.31 -26.17 19.64
CA GLN A 130 3.86 -24.81 19.58
C GLN A 130 3.59 -24.17 18.21
N LEU A 131 3.79 -24.95 17.14
CA LEU A 131 3.46 -24.55 15.78
C LEU A 131 1.97 -24.21 15.66
N GLU A 132 1.10 -25.02 16.25
CA GLU A 132 -0.36 -24.80 16.22
C GLU A 132 -0.77 -23.56 17.04
N ARG A 133 -0.11 -23.28 18.17
CA ARG A 133 -0.33 -22.03 18.93
C ARG A 133 0.10 -20.80 18.16
N GLU A 134 1.26 -20.82 17.53
CA GLU A 134 1.77 -19.71 16.71
C GLU A 134 0.87 -19.46 15.50
N GLN A 135 0.44 -20.52 14.81
CA GLN A 135 -0.52 -20.41 13.71
C GLN A 135 -1.88 -19.89 14.17
N LYS A 136 -2.35 -20.29 15.35
CA LYS A 136 -3.61 -19.79 15.91
C LYS A 136 -3.49 -18.32 16.29
N ALA A 137 -2.44 -17.92 17.01
CA ALA A 137 -2.18 -16.53 17.37
C ALA A 137 -2.09 -15.62 16.14
N LEU A 138 -1.47 -16.12 15.07
CA LEU A 138 -1.41 -15.44 13.79
C LEU A 138 -2.77 -15.35 13.08
N ARG A 139 -3.57 -16.42 13.07
CA ARG A 139 -4.94 -16.36 12.50
C ARG A 139 -5.80 -15.38 13.28
N ASP A 140 -5.70 -15.41 14.60
CA ASP A 140 -6.40 -14.48 15.49
C ASP A 140 -5.92 -13.05 15.25
N PHE A 141 -4.63 -12.83 14.95
CA PHE A 141 -4.08 -11.52 14.54
C PHE A 141 -4.60 -11.06 13.17
N LEU A 142 -4.56 -11.92 12.15
CA LEU A 142 -5.08 -11.61 10.81
C LEU A 142 -6.61 -11.41 10.82
N ALA A 143 -7.31 -11.98 11.80
CA ALA A 143 -8.73 -11.79 12.04
C ALA A 143 -9.04 -10.61 12.97
N MET A 144 -8.05 -10.10 13.72
CA MET A 144 -8.19 -8.95 14.60
C MET A 144 -8.21 -7.65 13.80
N ASP A 145 -9.07 -6.74 14.22
CA ASP A 145 -9.21 -5.42 13.62
C ASP A 145 -8.02 -4.55 14.08
N ILE A 146 -7.06 -4.24 13.20
CA ILE A 146 -5.84 -3.48 13.54
C ILE A 146 -6.21 -2.05 13.99
N SER A 147 -7.42 -1.56 13.66
CA SER A 147 -7.94 -0.28 14.17
C SER A 147 -8.22 -0.24 15.68
N ASN A 148 -8.32 -1.40 16.34
CA ASN A 148 -8.46 -1.53 17.79
C ASN A 148 -7.15 -1.93 18.50
N MET A 149 -6.03 -2.00 17.77
CA MET A 149 -4.73 -2.29 18.37
C MET A 149 -4.14 -1.01 18.97
N GLU A 150 -4.30 -0.84 20.27
CA GLU A 150 -3.38 0.00 21.04
C GLU A 150 -1.94 -0.55 20.89
N SER A 151 -0.92 0.28 21.06
CA SER A 151 0.50 -0.11 20.91
C SER A 151 0.91 -1.34 21.73
N GLY A 152 0.19 -1.65 22.82
CA GLY A 152 0.35 -2.86 23.62
C GLY A 152 -0.13 -4.16 22.96
N GLY A 153 -1.08 -4.09 22.01
CA GLY A 153 -1.62 -5.25 21.30
C GLY A 153 -0.63 -5.89 20.34
N MET A 154 0.16 -5.09 19.61
CA MET A 154 1.22 -5.61 18.74
C MET A 154 2.36 -6.24 19.54
N ALA A 155 2.74 -5.65 20.68
CA ALA A 155 3.80 -6.18 21.53
C ALA A 155 3.44 -7.55 22.13
N SER A 156 2.20 -7.70 22.61
CA SER A 156 1.68 -8.98 23.13
C SER A 156 1.66 -10.09 22.08
N ILE A 157 1.35 -9.74 20.83
CA ILE A 157 1.32 -10.70 19.71
C ILE A 157 2.74 -11.05 19.26
N ALA A 158 3.63 -10.07 19.07
CA ALA A 158 5.04 -10.33 18.73
C ALA A 158 5.72 -11.24 19.77
N GLU A 159 5.39 -11.06 21.06
CA GLU A 159 5.82 -11.93 22.16
C GLU A 159 5.18 -13.33 22.07
N ALA A 160 3.88 -13.41 21.78
CA ALA A 160 3.16 -14.69 21.65
C ALA A 160 3.57 -15.53 20.43
N VAL A 161 3.98 -14.90 19.33
CA VAL A 161 4.52 -15.63 18.17
C VAL A 161 6.02 -15.94 18.33
N GLY A 162 6.65 -15.55 19.45
CA GLY A 162 8.06 -15.83 19.73
C GLY A 162 9.03 -15.10 18.79
N MET A 163 8.58 -13.99 18.18
CA MET A 163 9.20 -13.41 17.01
C MET A 163 9.82 -12.06 17.32
N ARG A 164 11.14 -12.03 17.40
CA ARG A 164 11.94 -10.81 17.23
C ARG A 164 12.63 -10.89 15.88
N LEU A 165 11.87 -10.64 14.81
CA LEU A 165 12.54 -10.06 13.63
C LEU A 165 12.88 -8.63 14.04
N ASN A 166 14.15 -8.29 13.91
CA ASN A 166 14.64 -6.95 14.20
C ASN A 166 14.92 -6.23 12.86
N TRP A 167 14.07 -6.42 11.84
CA TRP A 167 14.29 -5.80 10.54
C TRP A 167 14.28 -4.29 10.63
N THR A 168 13.48 -3.73 11.56
CA THR A 168 13.49 -2.30 11.85
C THR A 168 14.85 -1.82 12.39
N GLU A 169 15.55 -2.63 13.21
CA GLU A 169 16.89 -2.29 13.71
C GLU A 169 17.94 -2.52 12.62
N GLU A 170 17.89 -3.66 11.91
CA GLU A 170 18.76 -4.00 10.77
C GLU A 170 18.71 -2.91 9.70
N ALA A 171 17.51 -2.43 9.34
CA ALA A 171 17.32 -1.36 8.37
C ALA A 171 17.91 -0.01 8.80
N LYS A 172 17.93 0.27 10.11
CA LYS A 172 18.52 1.51 10.66
C LYS A 172 20.04 1.43 10.75
N GLU A 173 20.56 0.25 11.09
CA GLU A 173 22.00 0.00 11.18
C GLU A 173 22.66 -0.10 9.80
N ASP A 174 22.00 -0.79 8.86
CA ASP A 174 22.44 -0.99 7.49
C ASP A 174 21.29 -0.72 6.49
N PRO A 175 21.18 0.51 5.97
CA PRO A 175 20.18 0.87 4.96
C PRO A 175 20.29 0.09 3.64
N GLU A 176 21.46 -0.48 3.34
CA GLU A 176 21.70 -1.26 2.12
C GLU A 176 21.37 -2.75 2.30
N SER A 177 21.10 -3.19 3.53
CA SER A 177 20.55 -4.52 3.80
C SER A 177 19.22 -4.74 3.09
N LEU A 178 18.79 -6.00 2.92
CA LEU A 178 17.46 -6.27 2.34
C LEU A 178 16.33 -5.62 3.15
N ALA A 179 16.47 -5.60 4.49
CA ALA A 179 15.53 -4.91 5.38
C ALA A 179 15.53 -3.39 5.16
N GLY A 180 16.71 -2.78 5.04
CA GLY A 180 16.87 -1.35 4.74
C GLY A 180 16.28 -0.97 3.38
N GLN A 181 16.56 -1.77 2.35
CA GLN A 181 15.97 -1.60 1.03
C GLN A 181 14.44 -1.72 1.08
N LEU A 182 13.91 -2.73 1.78
CA LEU A 182 12.46 -2.89 1.94
C LEU A 182 11.85 -1.68 2.67
N MET A 183 12.46 -1.23 3.76
CA MET A 183 11.99 -0.07 4.53
C MET A 183 11.99 1.21 3.68
N SER A 184 12.95 1.37 2.75
CA SER A 184 12.99 2.52 1.85
C SER A 184 11.84 2.54 0.82
N MET A 185 11.31 1.36 0.47
CA MET A 185 10.23 1.20 -0.53
C MET A 185 8.83 1.32 0.07
N LEU A 186 8.68 1.08 1.39
CA LEU A 186 7.39 0.97 2.05
C LEU A 186 7.07 2.18 2.93
N THR A 187 5.78 2.37 3.24
CA THR A 187 5.39 3.16 4.41
C THR A 187 5.77 2.42 5.68
N ASP A 188 5.99 3.16 6.77
CA ASP A 188 6.46 2.59 8.04
C ASP A 188 5.45 1.60 8.62
N GLU A 189 4.15 1.88 8.46
CA GLU A 189 3.07 0.99 8.88
C GLU A 189 3.07 -0.30 8.07
N TYR A 190 3.24 -0.20 6.75
CA TYR A 190 3.23 -1.37 5.89
C TYR A 190 4.48 -2.24 6.06
N PHE A 191 5.64 -1.63 6.31
CA PHE A 191 6.86 -2.34 6.65
C PHE A 191 6.67 -3.23 7.89
N LYS A 192 6.06 -2.70 8.96
CA LYS A 192 5.74 -3.48 10.17
C LYS A 192 4.79 -4.63 9.88
N ILE A 193 3.77 -4.42 9.04
CA ILE A 193 2.85 -5.49 8.62
C ILE A 193 3.62 -6.59 7.85
N VAL A 194 4.52 -6.21 6.94
CA VAL A 194 5.31 -7.17 6.17
C VAL A 194 6.27 -7.95 7.07
N GLU A 195 6.93 -7.29 8.02
CA GLU A 195 7.80 -7.93 9.04
C GLU A 195 7.00 -8.97 9.85
N LEU A 196 5.83 -8.61 10.37
CA LEU A 196 4.97 -9.51 11.13
C LEU A 196 4.49 -10.70 10.28
N THR A 197 4.16 -10.47 9.02
CA THR A 197 3.60 -11.51 8.13
C THR A 197 4.64 -12.37 7.41
N ALA A 198 5.91 -11.96 7.38
CA ALA A 198 6.99 -12.76 6.78
C ALA A 198 7.15 -14.11 7.49
N ASN A 199 7.12 -14.07 8.82
CA ASN A 199 7.19 -15.26 9.65
C ASN A 199 6.00 -16.21 9.46
N ALA A 200 4.81 -15.64 9.38
CA ALA A 200 3.58 -16.35 9.10
C ALA A 200 3.63 -17.12 7.77
N SER A 201 4.18 -16.45 6.75
CA SER A 201 4.34 -17.01 5.42
C SER A 201 5.31 -18.19 5.44
N PHE A 202 6.42 -18.11 6.17
CA PHE A 202 7.32 -19.25 6.36
C PHE A 202 6.61 -20.47 7.00
N MET A 203 5.79 -20.25 8.03
CA MET A 203 5.10 -21.36 8.72
C MET A 203 4.11 -22.09 7.81
N ARG A 204 3.56 -21.41 6.80
CA ARG A 204 2.66 -22.00 5.80
C ARG A 204 3.41 -22.62 4.62
N ASP A 205 4.43 -21.91 4.14
CA ASP A 205 5.05 -22.13 2.84
C ASP A 205 6.52 -22.58 2.95
N GLY A 206 7.04 -22.94 4.13
CA GLY A 206 8.45 -23.28 4.38
C GLY A 206 9.02 -24.48 3.60
N ARG A 207 8.19 -25.11 2.77
CA ARG A 207 8.53 -26.13 1.76
C ARG A 207 8.92 -25.52 0.41
N PHE A 208 8.75 -24.22 0.22
CA PHE A 208 9.05 -23.52 -1.03
C PHE A 208 10.14 -22.48 -0.77
N ARG A 209 11.16 -22.50 -1.61
CA ARG A 209 12.23 -21.50 -1.62
C ARG A 209 12.08 -20.61 -2.83
N TYR A 210 12.11 -19.30 -2.64
CA TYR A 210 12.05 -18.38 -3.75
C TYR A 210 13.30 -18.47 -4.63
N VAL A 211 13.13 -18.49 -5.96
CA VAL A 211 14.24 -18.42 -6.92
C VAL A 211 14.59 -16.95 -7.18
N ASP A 212 15.84 -16.58 -6.86
CA ASP A 212 16.31 -15.20 -7.01
C ASP A 212 16.18 -14.69 -8.46
N GLY A 213 15.74 -13.45 -8.63
CA GLY A 213 15.49 -12.83 -9.93
C GLY A 213 14.31 -13.39 -10.72
N SER A 214 13.48 -14.27 -10.12
CA SER A 214 12.32 -14.86 -10.81
C SER A 214 11.06 -13.99 -10.80
N ALA A 215 11.06 -12.86 -10.07
CA ALA A 215 9.90 -12.00 -9.98
C ALA A 215 9.70 -11.20 -11.28
N GLU A 216 8.55 -11.40 -11.90
CA GLU A 216 8.18 -10.72 -13.13
C GLU A 216 6.81 -10.06 -12.96
N ILE A 217 6.77 -8.74 -13.11
CA ILE A 217 5.53 -7.96 -13.06
C ILE A 217 5.01 -7.76 -14.49
N ASN A 218 3.78 -8.17 -14.77
CA ASN A 218 3.11 -7.89 -16.04
C ASN A 218 1.78 -7.18 -15.82
N ASN A 219 1.21 -6.74 -16.95
CA ASN A 219 -0.12 -6.15 -17.05
C ASN A 219 -0.44 -5.11 -15.96
N VAL A 220 0.38 -4.07 -15.89
CA VAL A 220 0.14 -2.92 -15.01
C VAL A 220 -1.04 -2.09 -15.55
N ALA A 221 -1.99 -1.75 -14.68
CA ALA A 221 -3.13 -0.91 -15.00
C ALA A 221 -3.48 0.02 -13.83
N LEU A 222 -3.58 1.32 -14.11
CA LEU A 222 -3.97 2.32 -13.13
C LEU A 222 -5.47 2.19 -12.79
N LEU A 223 -5.80 2.15 -11.50
CA LEU A 223 -7.17 2.02 -10.98
C LEU A 223 -7.72 3.32 -10.41
N SER A 224 -6.86 4.14 -9.81
CA SER A 224 -7.22 5.35 -9.07
C SER A 224 -6.00 6.28 -8.99
N ALA A 225 -6.23 7.60 -9.04
CA ALA A 225 -5.15 8.59 -9.03
C ALA A 225 -5.56 9.85 -8.24
N ARG A 226 -5.47 9.82 -6.92
CA ARG A 226 -6.06 10.87 -6.07
C ARG A 226 -4.98 11.78 -5.53
N ALA A 227 -5.18 13.09 -5.66
CA ALA A 227 -4.39 14.10 -4.99
C ALA A 227 -5.29 14.95 -4.09
N LEU A 228 -4.83 15.25 -2.87
CA LEU A 228 -5.56 16.04 -1.88
C LEU A 228 -4.62 17.01 -1.18
N GLU A 229 -5.10 18.23 -0.94
CA GLU A 229 -4.46 19.15 -0.01
C GLU A 229 -4.70 18.66 1.43
N ILE A 230 -3.64 18.56 2.21
CA ILE A 230 -3.65 18.06 3.59
C ILE A 230 -3.43 19.28 4.49
N PRO A 231 -4.39 19.62 5.36
CA PRO A 231 -4.22 20.73 6.28
C PRO A 231 -3.06 20.45 7.23
N ASN A 232 -2.20 21.45 7.46
CA ASN A 232 -1.13 21.36 8.45
C ASN A 232 -1.77 21.05 9.81
N SER A 233 -1.37 19.93 10.42
CA SER A 233 -1.93 19.46 11.68
C SER A 233 -1.53 20.29 12.90
N THR A 234 -1.01 21.50 12.72
CA THR A 234 -0.39 22.31 13.78
C THR A 234 -1.23 23.46 14.32
N ASP A 235 -2.43 23.73 13.80
CA ASP A 235 -3.13 24.99 14.16
C ASP A 235 -4.31 24.86 15.15
N ASP A 236 -4.57 23.70 15.79
CA ASP A 236 -5.74 23.55 16.68
C ASP A 236 -5.48 22.89 18.05
N ALA A 237 -4.40 23.22 18.77
CA ALA A 237 -4.28 22.79 20.17
C ALA A 237 -3.50 23.68 21.15
N GLU A 238 -2.97 24.84 20.75
CA GLU A 238 -2.50 25.84 21.72
C GLU A 238 -2.85 27.25 21.23
N GLU A 239 -4.15 27.59 21.24
CA GLU A 239 -4.51 28.98 21.50
C GLU A 239 -3.91 29.33 22.86
N THR A 240 -2.72 29.91 22.83
CA THR A 240 -2.16 30.60 23.97
C THR A 240 -3.14 31.72 24.25
N ILE A 241 -4.02 31.54 25.24
CA ILE A 241 -4.91 32.58 25.75
C ILE A 241 -4.01 33.72 26.18
N SER A 242 -3.79 34.65 25.27
CA SER A 242 -3.08 35.89 25.54
C SER A 242 -3.96 36.63 26.54
N PRO A 243 -3.42 37.14 27.66
CA PRO A 243 -4.22 37.88 28.61
C PRO A 243 -4.94 39.02 27.88
N ILE A 244 -6.27 39.05 28.03
CA ILE A 244 -7.15 40.03 27.40
C ILE A 244 -6.69 41.43 27.83
N ASP A 245 -6.13 42.18 26.87
CA ASP A 245 -5.72 43.57 27.03
C ASP A 245 -6.98 44.45 26.88
N GLU A 246 -7.64 44.75 28.01
CA GLU A 246 -8.93 45.45 28.09
C GLU A 246 -8.92 46.88 27.51
N ASP A 247 -7.74 47.45 27.25
CA ASP A 247 -7.58 48.81 26.72
C ASP A 247 -7.42 48.88 25.19
N ARG A 248 -7.42 47.73 24.47
CA ARG A 248 -7.41 47.74 23.01
C ARG A 248 -8.81 48.03 22.47
N PRO A 249 -8.99 49.03 21.58
CA PRO A 249 -10.26 49.23 20.90
C PRO A 249 -10.62 47.94 20.15
N MET A 250 -11.82 47.40 20.43
CA MET A 250 -12.36 46.21 19.78
C MET A 250 -12.28 46.38 18.26
N LYS A 251 -11.28 45.75 17.67
CA LYS A 251 -11.17 45.63 16.22
C LYS A 251 -12.12 44.49 15.87
N ASP A 252 -13.24 44.83 15.25
CA ASP A 252 -14.23 43.85 14.82
C ASP A 252 -13.66 43.02 13.67
N GLU A 253 -13.02 41.89 14.00
CA GLU A 253 -12.47 40.94 13.04
C GLU A 253 -13.56 40.29 12.18
N SER A 254 -14.84 40.43 12.53
CA SER A 254 -15.95 39.97 11.68
C SER A 254 -16.20 40.88 10.46
N LEU A 255 -15.64 42.09 10.44
CA LEU A 255 -15.68 43.03 9.31
C LEU A 255 -14.43 42.95 8.41
N ASP A 256 -13.34 42.36 8.89
CA ASP A 256 -12.25 41.87 8.04
C ASP A 256 -12.74 40.55 7.42
N GLY A 257 -13.56 40.66 6.36
CA GLY A 257 -14.22 39.50 5.75
C GLY A 257 -13.25 38.33 5.46
N PRO A 258 -13.75 37.08 5.38
CA PRO A 258 -12.96 35.84 5.30
C PRO A 258 -12.13 35.66 4.01
N LEU A 259 -11.83 36.74 3.30
CA LEU A 259 -11.30 36.75 1.93
C LEU A 259 -9.96 37.47 1.77
N LYS A 260 -9.30 37.96 2.84
CA LYS A 260 -8.05 38.72 2.68
C LYS A 260 -6.88 38.40 3.60
N LYS A 261 -6.96 37.37 4.46
CA LYS A 261 -5.82 36.92 5.29
C LYS A 261 -5.70 35.39 5.39
N SER A 262 -5.70 34.74 4.25
CA SER A 262 -4.64 33.77 3.99
C SER A 262 -4.17 34.04 2.57
N THR A 263 -2.99 34.62 2.43
CA THR A 263 -2.11 34.20 1.34
C THR A 263 -2.30 32.71 1.21
N GLN A 264 -2.74 32.20 0.05
CA GLN A 264 -2.78 30.77 -0.27
C GLN A 264 -1.54 30.12 0.35
N SER A 265 -1.68 29.56 1.56
CA SER A 265 -0.60 28.83 2.17
C SER A 265 -0.46 27.63 1.28
N ASP A 266 0.73 27.42 0.72
CA ASP A 266 1.02 26.27 -0.14
C ASP A 266 0.87 25.03 0.75
N MET A 267 -0.36 24.50 0.81
CA MET A 267 -0.70 23.39 1.68
C MET A 267 -0.01 22.15 1.16
N PRO A 268 0.49 21.27 2.05
CA PRO A 268 0.97 19.95 1.66
C PRO A 268 -0.03 19.24 0.78
N VAL A 269 0.46 18.57 -0.28
CA VAL A 269 -0.39 17.83 -1.20
C VAL A 269 0.05 16.38 -1.24
N GLY A 270 -0.77 15.53 -0.63
CA GLY A 270 -0.60 14.09 -0.67
C GLY A 270 -1.21 13.50 -1.94
N VAL A 271 -0.60 12.46 -2.48
CA VAL A 271 -1.11 11.69 -3.60
C VAL A 271 -1.18 10.20 -3.25
N GLN A 272 -2.23 9.55 -3.73
CA GLN A 272 -2.37 8.10 -3.67
C GLN A 272 -2.77 7.53 -5.03
N MET A 273 -2.00 6.54 -5.49
CA MET A 273 -2.22 5.82 -6.75
C MET A 273 -2.55 4.36 -6.45
N GLU A 274 -3.61 3.83 -7.05
CA GLU A 274 -3.90 2.40 -6.98
C GLU A 274 -3.61 1.75 -8.33
N VAL A 275 -2.89 0.64 -8.32
CA VAL A 275 -2.46 -0.05 -9.54
C VAL A 275 -2.77 -1.54 -9.44
N LEU A 276 -3.48 -2.08 -10.43
CA LEU A 276 -3.62 -3.52 -10.63
C LEU A 276 -2.41 -4.03 -11.40
N TYR A 277 -1.87 -5.17 -10.99
CA TYR A 277 -0.78 -5.82 -11.69
C TYR A 277 -0.86 -7.34 -11.49
N ASP A 278 -0.23 -8.07 -12.40
CA ASP A 278 0.10 -9.46 -12.16
C ASP A 278 1.56 -9.58 -11.73
N VAL A 279 1.82 -10.53 -10.85
CA VAL A 279 3.17 -10.92 -10.43
C VAL A 279 3.32 -12.41 -10.64
N LYS A 280 4.37 -12.77 -11.34
CA LYS A 280 4.80 -14.16 -11.56
C LYS A 280 6.08 -14.37 -10.77
N MET A 281 6.13 -15.42 -9.96
CA MET A 281 7.28 -15.80 -9.15
C MET A 281 7.52 -17.30 -9.27
N THR A 282 8.79 -17.71 -9.25
CA THR A 282 9.18 -19.12 -9.27
C THR A 282 9.70 -19.53 -7.91
N TYR A 283 9.29 -20.72 -7.48
CA TYR A 283 9.71 -21.33 -6.23
C TYR A 283 10.24 -22.73 -6.48
N GLU A 284 11.30 -23.12 -5.78
CA GLU A 284 11.82 -24.48 -5.73
C GLU A 284 11.23 -25.21 -4.52
N HIS A 285 10.81 -26.46 -4.71
CA HIS A 285 10.43 -27.31 -3.58
C HIS A 285 11.67 -27.69 -2.77
N THR A 286 11.66 -27.42 -1.47
CA THR A 286 12.69 -27.90 -0.54
C THR A 286 12.13 -29.05 0.28
N ASP A 287 12.76 -30.22 0.20
CA ASP A 287 12.45 -31.35 1.07
C ASP A 287 12.78 -31.00 2.53
N VAL A 288 11.74 -30.63 3.28
CA VAL A 288 11.83 -30.49 4.72
C VAL A 288 11.76 -31.89 5.30
N GLY A 289 12.94 -32.46 5.60
CA GLY A 289 13.14 -33.83 6.06
C GLY A 289 12.03 -34.35 6.98
N GLY A 290 11.14 -35.16 6.41
CA GLY A 290 10.04 -35.83 7.07
C GLY A 290 9.64 -37.01 6.20
N LYS A 291 9.76 -38.22 6.76
CA LYS A 291 9.52 -39.51 6.11
C LYS A 291 8.09 -39.61 5.56
N GLU A 292 7.80 -39.10 4.36
CA GLU A 292 6.63 -39.48 3.53
C GLU A 292 6.50 -38.73 2.17
N ALA A 293 7.52 -37.99 1.71
CA ALA A 293 7.49 -37.40 0.36
C ALA A 293 8.05 -38.36 -0.71
N GLU A 294 7.40 -39.51 -0.92
CA GLU A 294 7.92 -40.54 -1.84
C GLU A 294 7.55 -40.33 -3.33
N ASN A 295 6.98 -39.18 -3.75
CA ASN A 295 6.53 -39.00 -5.15
C ASN A 295 6.57 -37.58 -5.74
N VAL A 296 7.27 -36.62 -5.15
CA VAL A 296 7.51 -35.30 -5.80
C VAL A 296 9.00 -35.21 -6.09
N GLY A 297 9.36 -34.95 -7.34
CA GLY A 297 10.77 -34.84 -7.73
C GLY A 297 11.45 -33.69 -6.97
N ASP A 298 12.54 -34.00 -6.29
CA ASP A 298 13.45 -32.99 -5.74
C ASP A 298 13.88 -32.02 -6.87
N GLY A 299 13.66 -30.72 -6.68
CA GLY A 299 13.97 -29.69 -7.68
C GLY A 299 12.87 -29.36 -8.70
N GLU A 300 11.61 -29.76 -8.50
CA GLU A 300 10.51 -29.24 -9.33
C GLU A 300 10.27 -27.74 -9.07
N GLU A 301 10.40 -26.92 -10.12
CA GLU A 301 10.09 -25.50 -10.10
C GLU A 301 8.57 -25.29 -10.19
N LEU A 302 8.01 -24.61 -9.19
CA LEU A 302 6.63 -24.15 -9.17
C LEU A 302 6.57 -22.67 -9.52
N THR A 303 6.03 -22.35 -10.68
CA THR A 303 5.68 -20.96 -11.03
C THR A 303 4.29 -20.62 -10.52
N ARG A 304 4.17 -19.54 -9.76
CA ARG A 304 2.90 -18.99 -9.29
C ARG A 304 2.68 -17.61 -9.87
N THR A 305 1.50 -17.40 -10.46
CA THR A 305 1.02 -16.08 -10.87
C THR A 305 -0.03 -15.61 -9.87
N SER A 306 0.06 -14.36 -9.41
CA SER A 306 -0.91 -13.75 -8.51
C SER A 306 -1.30 -12.37 -9.03
N ILE A 307 -2.57 -12.02 -8.86
CA ILE A 307 -3.11 -10.74 -9.35
C ILE A 307 -3.46 -9.88 -8.14
N LEU A 308 -2.78 -8.74 -8.06
CA LEU A 308 -2.70 -7.93 -6.86
C LEU A 308 -2.99 -6.47 -7.20
N VAL A 309 -3.40 -5.72 -6.18
CA VAL A 309 -3.51 -4.27 -6.21
C VAL A 309 -2.47 -3.68 -5.27
N ALA A 310 -1.62 -2.81 -5.81
CA ALA A 310 -0.67 -2.00 -5.06
C ALA A 310 -1.26 -0.59 -4.85
N VAL A 311 -1.06 -0.05 -3.66
CA VAL A 311 -1.41 1.33 -3.32
C VAL A 311 -0.12 2.07 -3.02
N PHE A 312 0.17 3.09 -3.81
CA PHE A 312 1.33 3.95 -3.65
C PHE A 312 0.92 5.29 -3.07
N GLU A 313 1.76 5.84 -2.21
CA GLU A 313 1.60 7.16 -1.59
C GLU A 313 2.85 8.01 -1.79
N ALA A 314 2.66 9.31 -1.97
CA ALA A 314 3.75 10.28 -2.03
C ALA A 314 3.25 11.68 -1.68
N TRP A 315 4.19 12.61 -1.50
CA TRP A 315 3.93 14.05 -1.41
C TRP A 315 4.23 14.70 -2.76
N LEU A 316 3.23 15.29 -3.40
CA LEU A 316 3.43 16.15 -4.58
C LEU A 316 4.02 17.51 -4.19
N HIS A 317 3.75 17.96 -2.97
CA HIS A 317 4.22 19.24 -2.46
C HIS A 317 4.19 19.27 -0.92
N GLY A 318 5.12 20.02 -0.34
CA GLY A 318 5.09 20.37 1.08
C GLY A 318 5.18 19.18 2.02
N ASP A 319 6.10 18.25 1.78
CA ASP A 319 6.33 17.11 2.69
C ASP A 319 6.56 17.65 4.12
N PRO A 320 5.73 17.26 5.12
CA PRO A 320 5.87 17.73 6.49
C PRO A 320 7.21 17.35 7.13
N ASP A 321 7.89 16.31 6.62
CA ASP A 321 9.21 15.90 7.09
C ASP A 321 10.35 16.72 6.46
N GLY A 322 10.03 17.72 5.63
CA GLY A 322 10.99 18.62 4.98
C GLY A 322 11.77 17.95 3.84
N ASN A 323 11.29 16.80 3.34
CA ASN A 323 11.88 16.13 2.20
C ASN A 323 11.19 16.59 0.90
N ASP A 324 11.80 17.55 0.22
CA ASP A 324 11.24 18.13 -1.01
C ASP A 324 11.27 17.18 -2.23
N SER A 325 11.84 15.97 -2.10
CA SER A 325 11.87 15.01 -3.20
C SER A 325 10.60 14.16 -3.24
N LEU A 326 9.92 14.12 -4.39
CA LEU A 326 8.81 13.21 -4.64
C LEU A 326 9.32 11.76 -4.46
N ARG A 327 8.86 11.10 -3.40
CA ARG A 327 9.19 9.70 -3.13
C ARG A 327 7.92 8.89 -3.01
N TRP A 328 7.76 7.96 -3.95
CA TRP A 328 6.69 6.98 -3.91
C TRP A 328 7.03 5.89 -2.92
N LYS A 329 6.15 5.69 -1.93
CA LYS A 329 6.18 4.57 -1.00
C LYS A 329 5.00 3.67 -1.27
N LEU A 330 5.22 2.37 -1.20
CA LEU A 330 4.16 1.37 -1.26
C LEU A 330 3.49 1.28 0.11
N ALA A 331 2.22 1.66 0.18
CA ALA A 331 1.44 1.71 1.41
C ALA A 331 0.69 0.41 1.70
N VAL A 332 0.30 -0.33 0.66
CA VAL A 332 -0.26 -1.68 0.82
C VAL A 332 -0.23 -2.46 -0.50
N VAL A 333 -0.08 -3.78 -0.40
CA VAL A 333 -0.43 -4.74 -1.45
C VAL A 333 -1.55 -5.64 -0.96
N ARG A 334 -2.60 -5.77 -1.77
CA ARG A 334 -3.78 -6.59 -1.46
C ARG A 334 -4.22 -7.43 -2.65
N PRO A 335 -4.95 -8.54 -2.43
CA PRO A 335 -5.56 -9.26 -3.53
C PRO A 335 -6.62 -8.40 -4.26
N ALA A 336 -6.80 -8.67 -5.54
CA ALA A 336 -7.71 -7.94 -6.44
C ALA A 336 -9.17 -8.40 -6.32
N TRP A 337 -9.76 -8.40 -5.12
CA TRP A 337 -11.10 -8.97 -4.88
C TRP A 337 -12.23 -8.35 -5.71
N GLU A 338 -12.08 -7.09 -6.09
CA GLU A 338 -13.07 -6.39 -6.92
C GLU A 338 -13.05 -6.81 -8.40
N PHE A 339 -12.13 -7.71 -8.78
CA PHE A 339 -11.99 -8.29 -10.12
C PHE A 339 -12.25 -9.81 -10.08
N PRO A 340 -13.50 -10.24 -9.84
CA PRO A 340 -13.82 -11.66 -9.58
C PRO A 340 -13.55 -12.58 -10.78
N LEU A 341 -13.63 -12.07 -12.01
CA LEU A 341 -13.39 -12.84 -13.24
C LEU A 341 -11.91 -13.11 -13.48
N ILE A 342 -11.04 -12.25 -12.94
CA ILE A 342 -9.59 -12.32 -13.14
C ILE A 342 -8.97 -13.30 -12.13
N ASN A 343 -9.48 -13.35 -10.90
CA ASN A 343 -8.99 -14.24 -9.84
C ASN A 343 -9.34 -15.73 -10.04
N GLN A 344 -10.12 -16.10 -11.07
CA GLN A 344 -10.47 -17.51 -11.33
C GLN A 344 -9.35 -18.29 -12.04
N TYR A 345 -8.34 -17.59 -12.55
CA TYR A 345 -7.25 -18.18 -13.34
C TYR A 345 -5.88 -18.12 -12.66
N SER A 346 -5.84 -17.66 -11.40
CA SER A 346 -4.66 -17.64 -10.52
C SER A 346 -4.87 -18.56 -9.33
#